data_AF-A0A3M1IFN2-F1
#
_entry.id   AF-A0A3M1IFN2-F1
#
_cell.length_a   1.000
_cell.length_b   1.000
_cell.length_c   1.000
_cell.angle_alpha   90.00
_cell.angle_beta   90.00
_cell.angle_gamma   90.00
#
_symmetry.space_group_name_H-M   'P 1'
#
loop_
_entity.id
_entity.type
_entity.pdbx_description
1 polymer ?
#
loop_
_entity_poly.entity_id
_entity_poly.type
_entity_poly.pdbx_seq_one_letter_code
_entity_poly.pdbx_strand_id
1 'polypeptide(L)' 'MNEKEQKTVPQPEPVTPGITKAMVREHAYRLYRDRLPEHGLTLEDWVLAEKDLVAKLQAEGAVE' A
#
# COMPACT_ATOMS: atom_id res chain seq x y z
N MET A 1 21.22 20.28 7.43
CA MET A 1 20.22 19.69 6.51
C MET A 1 19.02 19.30 7.35
N ASN A 2 17.81 19.74 7.03
CA ASN A 2 16.63 19.30 7.78
C ASN A 2 16.17 17.98 7.17
N GLU A 3 16.70 16.88 7.69
CA GLU A 3 16.21 15.53 7.45
C GLU A 3 14.74 15.51 7.86
N LYS A 4 13.86 15.62 6.85
CA LYS A 4 12.45 15.32 7.02
C LYS A 4 12.42 13.83 7.31
N GLU A 5 12.45 13.48 8.59
CA GLU A 5 12.03 12.17 9.10
C GLU A 5 10.60 11.99 8.63
N GLN A 6 10.47 11.48 7.42
CA GLN A 6 9.19 11.06 6.89
C GLN A 6 8.80 9.87 7.72
N LYS A 7 7.96 10.15 8.70
CA LYS A 7 7.44 9.18 9.65
C LYS A 7 6.82 8.06 8.85
N THR A 8 7.60 7.01 8.63
CA THR A 8 7.14 5.74 8.09
C THR A 8 6.05 5.29 9.04
N VAL A 9 4.80 5.41 8.62
CA VAL A 9 3.69 5.04 9.47
C VAL A 9 3.50 3.53 9.42
N PRO A 10 3.21 2.91 10.57
CA PRO A 10 2.88 1.49 10.59
C PRO A 10 1.67 1.23 9.70
N GLN A 11 1.67 0.08 9.05
CA GLN A 11 0.59 -0.32 8.17
C GLN A 11 -0.76 -0.33 8.93
N PRO A 12 -1.78 0.39 8.44
CA PRO A 12 -3.10 0.41 9.04
C PRO A 12 -3.84 -0.93 8.86
N GLU A 13 -4.94 -1.09 9.58
CA GLU A 13 -5.81 -2.25 9.36
C GLU A 13 -6.51 -2.13 8.01
N PRO A 14 -6.56 -3.22 7.22
CA PRO A 14 -7.19 -3.17 5.93
C PRO A 14 -8.70 -2.93 6.09
N VAL A 15 -9.24 -2.03 5.27
CA VAL A 15 -10.65 -1.64 5.32
C VAL A 15 -11.51 -2.62 4.53
N THR A 16 -10.90 -3.27 3.53
CA THR A 16 -11.59 -4.18 2.62
C THR A 16 -11.63 -5.61 3.18
N PRO A 17 -12.82 -6.20 3.41
CA PRO A 17 -12.95 -7.58 3.87
C PRO A 17 -12.40 -8.56 2.82
N GLY A 18 -11.63 -9.55 3.26
CA GLY A 18 -10.93 -10.50 2.38
C GLY A 18 -9.52 -10.07 1.97
N ILE A 19 -9.13 -8.83 2.26
CA ILE A 19 -7.75 -8.35 2.10
C ILE A 19 -7.02 -8.44 3.43
N THR A 20 -5.80 -8.99 3.42
CA THR A 20 -4.95 -9.07 4.62
C THR A 20 -3.88 -8.00 4.63
N LYS A 21 -3.37 -7.67 5.83
CA LYS A 21 -2.21 -6.77 6.00
C LYS A 21 -1.02 -7.24 5.15
N ALA A 22 -0.75 -8.55 5.10
CA ALA A 22 0.34 -9.07 4.27
C ALA A 22 0.16 -8.72 2.78
N MET A 23 -1.04 -8.84 2.23
CA MET A 23 -1.31 -8.54 0.82
C MET A 23 -1.11 -7.05 0.51
N VAL A 24 -1.68 -6.16 1.32
CA VAL A 24 -1.51 -4.70 1.15
C VAL A 24 -0.04 -4.32 1.31
N ARG A 25 0.69 -5.00 2.22
CA ARG A 25 2.12 -4.80 2.43
C ARG A 25 2.92 -5.13 1.18
N GLU A 26 2.78 -6.35 0.69
CA GLU A 26 3.50 -6.80 -0.51
C GLU A 26 3.18 -5.94 -1.72
N HIS A 27 1.91 -5.54 -1.88
CA HIS A 27 1.49 -4.68 -2.97
C HIS A 27 2.04 -3.25 -2.85
N ALA A 28 1.99 -2.65 -1.66
CA ALA A 28 2.56 -1.33 -1.40
C ALA A 28 4.07 -1.31 -1.66
N TYR A 29 4.80 -2.35 -1.23
CA TYR A 29 6.24 -2.46 -1.50
C TYR A 29 6.54 -2.58 -2.99
N ARG A 30 5.68 -3.24 -3.77
CA ARG A 30 5.82 -3.30 -5.23
C ARG A 30 5.49 -1.96 -5.90
N LEU A 31 4.40 -1.32 -5.48
CA LEU A 31 3.88 -0.08 -6.05
C LEU A 31 4.82 1.11 -5.79
N TYR A 32 5.45 1.14 -4.60
CA TYR A 32 6.30 2.23 -4.15
C TYR A 32 7.77 1.86 -4.05
N ARG A 33 8.21 0.76 -4.68
CA ARG A 33 9.61 0.29 -4.63
C ARG A 33 10.61 1.39 -4.98
N ASP A 34 10.27 2.23 -5.95
CA ASP A 34 11.15 3.23 -6.52
C ASP A 34 11.31 4.46 -5.60
N ARG A 35 10.34 4.72 -4.71
CA ARG A 35 10.37 5.86 -3.77
C ARG A 35 10.67 5.48 -2.31
N LEU A 36 10.54 4.20 -1.98
CA LEU A 36 10.85 3.64 -0.66
C LEU A 36 12.25 3.93 -0.09
N PRO A 37 13.35 3.95 -0.87
CA PRO A 37 14.67 4.25 -0.32
C PRO A 37 14.83 5.70 0.13
N GLU A 38 14.00 6.61 -0.40
CA GLU A 38 14.06 8.04 -0.09
C GLU A 38 12.91 8.52 0.82
N HIS A 39 11.75 7.86 0.74
CA HIS A 39 10.51 8.23 1.42
C HIS A 39 9.83 6.97 1.99
N GLY A 40 9.60 6.93 3.31
CA GLY A 40 8.79 5.89 3.94
C GLY A 40 7.31 5.95 3.49
N LEU A 41 6.57 4.85 3.64
CA LEU A 41 5.14 4.82 3.31
C LEU A 41 4.33 5.68 4.28
N THR A 42 3.53 6.59 3.73
CA THR A 42 2.55 7.38 4.49
C THR A 42 1.22 6.65 4.62
N LEU A 43 0.30 7.18 5.43
CA LEU A 43 -1.03 6.58 5.61
C LEU A 43 -1.82 6.61 4.31
N GLU A 44 -1.64 7.66 3.52
CA GLU A 44 -2.23 7.78 2.20
C GLU A 44 -1.67 6.73 1.23
N ASP A 45 -0.35 6.50 1.23
CA ASP A 45 0.26 5.44 0.42
C ASP A 45 -0.30 4.06 0.78
N TRP A 46 -0.52 3.78 2.06
CA TRP A 46 -1.15 2.54 2.51
C TRP A 46 -2.57 2.36 1.99
N VAL A 47 -3.38 3.41 2.06
CA VAL A 47 -4.77 3.40 1.57
C VAL A 47 -4.82 3.28 0.05
N LEU A 48 -3.92 3.96 -0.66
CA LEU A 48 -3.80 3.87 -2.12
C LEU A 48 -3.36 2.46 -2.56
N ALA A 49 -2.39 1.86 -1.86
CA ALA A 49 -1.99 0.49 -2.13
C ALA A 49 -3.14 -0.51 -1.91
N GLU A 50 -3.94 -0.35 -0.86
CA GLU A 50 -5.13 -1.20 -0.66
C GLU A 50 -6.13 -1.02 -1.81
N LYS A 51 -6.45 0.22 -2.19
CA LYS A 51 -7.37 0.49 -3.30
C LYS A 51 -6.90 -0.12 -4.62
N ASP A 52 -5.61 0.00 -4.92
CA ASP A 52 -5.02 -0.56 -6.13
C ASP A 52 -5.05 -2.09 -6.11
N LEU A 53 -4.75 -2.70 -4.96
CA LEU A 53 -4.85 -4.15 -4.77
C LEU A 53 -6.29 -4.64 -4.98
N VAL A 54 -7.29 -3.94 -4.43
CA VAL A 54 -8.71 -4.28 -4.60
C VAL A 54 -9.11 -4.12 -6.06
N ALA A 55 -8.74 -3.02 -6.71
CA ALA A 55 -9.02 -2.80 -8.12
C ALA A 55 -8.39 -3.90 -8.99
N LYS A 56 -7.15 -4.31 -8.68
CA LYS A 56 -6.46 -5.39 -9.36
C LYS A 56 -7.17 -6.74 -9.15
N LEU A 57 -7.58 -7.06 -7.93
CA LEU A 57 -8.34 -8.29 -7.64
C LEU A 57 -9.73 -8.28 -8.29
N GLN A 58 -10.40 -7.13 -8.37
CA GLN A 58 -11.66 -6.98 -9.09
C GLN A 58 -11.47 -7.14 -10.61
N ALA A 59 -10.37 -6.61 -11.16
CA ALA A 59 -10.02 -6.77 -12.57
C ALA A 59 -9.61 -8.21 -12.91
N GLU A 60 -8.86 -8.87 -12.03
CA GLU A 60 -8.48 -10.29 -12.17
C GLU A 60 -9.66 -11.24 -11.89
N GLY A 61 -10.62 -10.80 -11.07
CA GLY A 61 -11.86 -11.51 -10.73
C GLY A 61 -13.04 -11.21 -11.65
N ALA A 62 -12.83 -10.48 -12.76
CA ALA A 62 -13.78 -10.41 -13.86
C ALA A 62 -13.73 -11.73 -14.67
N VAL A 63 -14.13 -12.82 -14.02
CA VAL A 63 -14.82 -13.91 -14.70
C VAL A 63 -16.30 -13.53 -14.75
N GLU A 64 -16.84 -13.58 -15.96
CA GLU A 64 -18.22 -13.23 -16.37
C GLU A 64 -19.34 -13.64 -15.40
#